data_AF-A0A5N8X6Z3-F1
#
_entry.id   AF-A0A5N8X6Z3-F1
#
_cell.length_a   1.000
_cell.length_b   1.000
_cell.length_c   1.000
_cell.angle_alpha   90.00
_cell.angle_beta   90.00
_cell.angle_gamma   90.00
#
_symmetry.space_group_name_H-M   'P 1'
#
loop_
_entity.id
_entity.type
_entity.pdbx_description
1 polymer ?
#
loop_
_entity_poly.entity_id
_entity_poly.type
_entity_poly.pdbx_seq_one_letter_code
_entity_poly.pdbx_strand_id
1 'polypeptide(L)'
;MTGSTPVRPARVRTSAAPRRARTSREGGLAKGVAAMSCAFLLGGALAATPAVAATPQARGAASAQEGDLIEVTLDQLRPTQPSLGYDQIFYKLGRYSSTKDEDRGKFNKRFDDWCETNGQGEAASVDAGATLANPSSFTCSIPAGQETEDSLGAMKTVVVGPGGALYLTDGHHSLTSFWEAADGGPKTRIRLRVTANLSGLSTEAFWQRMKDDNQVWLKDENGRAITVDQLPTRLGLSRFHDDRYRSLVYFTRGIGYDQAAGSAEFLEFLWGSWLRDRDDLSQYDLTSFDSYLAAIRDTSKAMSDVPGDTVIAGGRTADEMGRLAEWNNGKSETKGEFGDLSLPLSNAKPGKLAFALDYRSRVPKSPSCTRTITGKHSEALLVTSGTTCLDNAQLSGAVQVTSGASLVVRGSDITGAVQTSGAGTVEICGSTVTGALSITGTRDRVTLSGPGCTANTFTGPVLVTGTGTGTRKA
;
A
#
# COMPACT_ATOMS: atom_id res chain seq x y z
N MET A 1 51.75 44.77 -13.30
CA MET A 1 52.04 45.14 -14.69
C MET A 1 50.99 44.49 -15.58
N THR A 2 50.24 45.32 -16.31
CA THR A 2 49.46 45.06 -17.56
C THR A 2 48.53 43.83 -17.55
N GLY A 3 47.20 43.90 -17.56
CA GLY A 3 46.27 44.88 -18.13
C GLY A 3 45.69 44.36 -19.45
N SER A 4 44.37 44.13 -19.54
CA SER A 4 43.50 44.37 -20.73
C SER A 4 42.04 43.91 -20.51
N THR A 5 41.15 44.90 -20.41
CA THR A 5 39.69 44.95 -20.68
C THR A 5 39.37 44.82 -22.20
N PRO A 6 38.13 45.00 -22.72
CA PRO A 6 36.73 44.76 -22.26
C PRO A 6 35.88 44.06 -23.38
N VAL A 7 34.53 43.99 -23.25
CA VAL A 7 33.53 44.38 -24.29
C VAL A 7 32.08 44.12 -23.80
N ARG A 8 31.23 45.16 -23.89
CA ARG A 8 29.74 45.20 -23.95
C ARG A 8 29.38 45.72 -25.37
N PRO A 9 28.11 45.86 -25.85
CA PRO A 9 26.77 45.60 -25.29
C PRO A 9 25.86 44.81 -26.29
N ALA A 10 24.56 44.59 -26.05
CA ALA A 10 23.49 45.38 -26.72
C ALA A 10 22.08 44.99 -26.22
N ARG A 11 21.19 45.98 -26.25
CA ARG A 11 19.77 45.97 -25.87
C ARG A 11 18.96 46.27 -27.13
N VAL A 12 17.88 45.56 -27.43
CA VAL A 12 16.90 45.98 -28.45
C VAL A 12 15.46 45.77 -27.96
N ARG A 13 14.62 46.74 -28.33
CA ARG A 13 13.22 47.02 -27.97
C ARG A 13 12.24 46.49 -29.06
N THR A 14 11.04 46.08 -28.60
CA THR A 14 9.67 46.30 -29.13
C THR A 14 9.31 46.25 -30.63
N SER A 15 8.25 45.50 -30.94
CA SER A 15 7.12 45.84 -31.86
C SER A 15 6.02 44.76 -31.71
N ALA A 16 4.77 45.05 -31.30
CA ALA A 16 3.63 45.68 -31.99
C ALA A 16 2.97 44.82 -33.09
N ALA A 17 1.68 44.55 -32.89
CA ALA A 17 0.76 43.73 -33.72
C ALA A 17 0.25 44.43 -34.99
N PRO A 18 -0.52 43.72 -35.83
CA PRO A 18 -1.81 44.28 -36.28
C PRO A 18 -3.01 43.30 -36.31
N ARG A 19 -4.20 43.91 -36.34
CA ARG A 19 -5.58 43.40 -36.38
C ARG A 19 -6.09 43.03 -37.78
N ARG A 20 -7.20 42.26 -37.81
CA ARG A 20 -8.45 42.30 -38.66
C ARG A 20 -8.78 40.90 -39.22
N ALA A 21 -10.02 40.44 -39.42
CA ALA A 21 -11.39 40.97 -39.26
C ALA A 21 -12.43 39.81 -39.23
N ARG A 22 -13.66 40.18 -38.83
CA ARG A 22 -14.94 39.44 -38.78
C ARG A 22 -15.37 38.75 -40.09
N THR A 23 -16.19 37.71 -39.97
CA THR A 23 -17.51 37.61 -40.62
C THR A 23 -18.47 36.73 -39.82
N SER A 24 -19.71 37.22 -39.70
CA SER A 24 -20.91 36.59 -39.16
C SER A 24 -21.81 36.10 -40.29
N ARG A 25 -22.63 35.07 -40.07
CA ARG A 25 -23.92 34.92 -40.78
C ARG A 25 -24.92 34.09 -39.97
N GLU A 26 -26.05 34.75 -39.70
CA GLU A 26 -27.32 34.20 -39.23
C GLU A 26 -28.18 33.70 -40.40
N GLY A 27 -29.22 32.93 -40.04
CA GLY A 27 -30.42 32.62 -40.81
C GLY A 27 -30.93 31.23 -40.42
N GLY A 28 -32.15 30.96 -39.96
CA GLY A 28 -33.39 31.74 -39.89
C GLY A 28 -34.58 30.79 -40.19
N LEU A 29 -35.41 30.54 -39.16
CA LEU A 29 -36.84 30.19 -39.10
C LEU A 29 -37.55 29.36 -40.20
N ALA A 30 -38.36 28.37 -39.77
CA ALA A 30 -39.85 28.35 -39.83
C ALA A 30 -40.40 26.96 -39.40
N LYS A 31 -41.15 26.85 -38.28
CA LYS A 31 -42.62 26.81 -38.11
C LYS A 31 -43.36 25.60 -38.74
N GLY A 32 -43.99 24.80 -37.87
CA GLY A 32 -45.08 23.89 -38.19
C GLY A 32 -45.76 23.38 -36.91
N VAL A 33 -47.00 23.83 -36.67
CA VAL A 33 -47.86 23.47 -35.53
C VAL A 33 -48.75 22.30 -35.95
N ALA A 34 -48.90 21.29 -35.10
CA ALA A 34 -50.08 20.41 -35.10
C ALA A 34 -50.30 19.88 -33.67
N ALA A 35 -51.48 20.18 -33.14
CA ALA A 35 -51.97 19.64 -31.87
C ALA A 35 -52.67 18.31 -32.11
N MET A 36 -52.42 17.31 -31.26
CA MET A 36 -53.35 16.19 -31.07
C MET A 36 -53.18 15.60 -29.68
N SER A 37 -54.26 15.68 -28.89
CA SER A 37 -54.41 15.01 -27.59
C SER A 37 -54.57 13.50 -27.78
N CYS A 38 -53.90 12.68 -26.96
CA CYS A 38 -54.52 11.50 -26.35
C CYS A 38 -53.61 10.77 -25.34
N ALA A 39 -54.26 10.37 -24.25
CA ALA A 39 -54.06 9.16 -23.44
C ALA A 39 -52.74 8.96 -22.66
N PHE A 40 -52.91 9.07 -21.33
CA PHE A 40 -52.10 8.42 -20.32
C PHE A 40 -51.93 6.92 -20.61
N LEU A 41 -50.68 6.46 -20.71
CA LEU A 41 -50.28 5.09 -20.37
C LEU A 41 -49.05 5.18 -19.48
N LEU A 42 -49.23 4.78 -18.21
CA LEU A 42 -48.15 4.54 -17.26
C LEU A 42 -47.31 3.36 -17.74
N GLY A 43 -46.20 3.64 -18.42
CA GLY A 43 -45.12 2.69 -18.65
C GLY A 43 -43.99 2.97 -17.67
N GLY A 44 -43.83 2.11 -16.66
CA GLY A 44 -42.69 2.17 -15.74
C GLY A 44 -41.38 1.95 -16.50
N ALA A 45 -40.60 3.02 -16.65
CA ALA A 45 -39.22 2.92 -17.11
C ALA A 45 -38.37 2.35 -15.97
N LEU A 46 -38.02 1.06 -16.07
CA LEU A 46 -36.89 0.49 -15.37
C LEU A 46 -35.65 1.30 -15.79
N ALA A 47 -35.15 2.13 -14.88
CA ALA A 47 -33.86 2.79 -15.05
C ALA A 47 -32.77 1.71 -15.02
N ALA A 48 -32.38 1.23 -16.20
CA ALA A 48 -31.19 0.41 -16.34
C ALA A 48 -29.98 1.29 -15.99
N THR A 49 -29.35 0.99 -14.85
CA THR A 49 -28.04 1.53 -14.50
C THR A 49 -27.06 1.19 -15.63
N PRO A 50 -26.27 2.14 -16.15
CA PRO A 50 -25.32 1.82 -17.20
C PRO A 50 -24.29 0.86 -16.63
N ALA A 51 -24.21 -0.34 -17.21
CA ALA A 51 -23.13 -1.28 -16.95
C ALA A 51 -21.82 -0.60 -17.33
N VAL A 52 -20.95 -0.36 -16.35
CA VAL A 52 -19.60 0.11 -16.58
C VAL A 52 -18.91 -0.94 -17.44
N ALA A 53 -18.58 -0.59 -18.68
CA ALA A 53 -17.89 -1.49 -19.59
C ALA A 53 -16.52 -1.86 -18.99
N ALA A 54 -16.34 -3.15 -18.69
CA ALA A 54 -15.08 -3.69 -18.21
C ALA A 54 -13.97 -3.44 -19.24
N THR A 55 -12.82 -2.95 -18.77
CA THR A 55 -11.63 -2.72 -19.60
C THR A 55 -11.13 -4.01 -20.24
N PRO A 56 -10.42 -3.96 -21.38
CA PRO A 56 -9.99 -5.16 -22.14
C PRO A 56 -9.22 -6.21 -21.32
N GLN A 57 -8.53 -5.79 -20.25
CA GLN A 57 -7.75 -6.67 -19.37
C GLN A 57 -8.61 -7.41 -18.33
N ALA A 58 -9.72 -6.82 -17.89
CA ALA A 58 -10.69 -7.50 -17.02
C ALA A 58 -11.37 -8.71 -17.72
N ARG A 59 -11.41 -8.71 -19.06
CA ARG A 59 -11.88 -9.86 -19.85
C ARG A 59 -10.93 -11.06 -19.77
N GLY A 60 -9.61 -10.83 -19.63
CA GLY A 60 -8.63 -11.90 -19.49
C GLY A 60 -8.64 -12.54 -18.09
N ALA A 61 -8.80 -11.72 -17.04
CA ALA A 61 -8.95 -12.20 -15.68
C ALA A 61 -10.27 -12.98 -15.47
N ALA A 62 -11.38 -12.51 -16.05
CA ALA A 62 -12.68 -13.15 -15.93
C ALA A 62 -12.73 -14.59 -16.49
N SER A 63 -11.84 -14.94 -17.43
CA SER A 63 -11.71 -16.29 -17.98
C SER A 63 -10.69 -17.18 -17.28
N ALA A 64 -9.89 -16.65 -16.35
CA ALA A 64 -8.84 -17.41 -15.68
C ALA A 64 -9.43 -18.53 -14.82
N GLN A 65 -8.77 -19.68 -14.77
CA GLN A 65 -9.16 -20.84 -13.99
C GLN A 65 -8.28 -20.99 -12.75
N GLU A 66 -8.73 -21.79 -11.78
CA GLU A 66 -7.89 -22.18 -10.65
C GLU A 66 -6.58 -22.82 -11.15
N GLY A 67 -5.46 -22.38 -10.59
CA GLY A 67 -4.12 -22.80 -11.00
C GLY A 67 -3.47 -21.91 -12.06
N ASP A 68 -4.24 -21.10 -12.80
CA ASP A 68 -3.67 -20.21 -13.82
C ASP A 68 -2.71 -19.18 -13.21
N LEU A 69 -1.66 -18.87 -13.96
CA LEU A 69 -0.76 -17.75 -13.66
C LEU A 69 -1.17 -16.54 -14.49
N ILE A 70 -1.59 -15.46 -13.83
CA ILE A 70 -2.01 -14.23 -14.51
C ILE A 70 -0.99 -13.11 -14.27
N GLU A 71 -0.59 -12.41 -15.33
CA GLU A 71 0.19 -11.17 -15.20
C GLU A 71 -0.73 -10.00 -14.87
N VAL A 72 -0.37 -9.26 -13.83
CA VAL A 72 -1.10 -8.09 -13.34
C VAL A 72 -0.15 -6.92 -13.14
N THR A 73 -0.71 -5.70 -13.07
CA THR A 73 -0.05 -4.59 -12.38
C THR A 73 -0.59 -4.47 -10.96
N LEU A 74 0.25 -4.03 -10.02
CA LEU A 74 -0.14 -4.00 -8.60
C LEU A 74 -1.40 -3.18 -8.33
N ASP A 75 -1.67 -2.13 -9.12
CA ASP A 75 -2.87 -1.28 -8.98
C ASP A 75 -4.19 -1.92 -9.43
N GLN A 76 -4.14 -3.14 -9.96
CA GLN A 76 -5.33 -3.93 -10.27
C GLN A 76 -5.83 -4.74 -9.07
N LEU A 77 -5.01 -4.88 -8.03
CA LEU A 77 -5.27 -5.76 -6.90
C LEU A 77 -6.08 -5.07 -5.82
N ARG A 78 -7.09 -5.79 -5.33
CA ARG A 78 -7.94 -5.40 -4.21
C ARG A 78 -7.52 -6.17 -2.95
N PRO A 79 -7.06 -5.48 -1.90
CA PRO A 79 -6.77 -6.11 -0.62
C PRO A 79 -7.98 -6.82 0.01
N THR A 80 -7.70 -7.85 0.80
CA THR A 80 -8.67 -8.63 1.57
C THR A 80 -8.36 -8.61 3.07
N GLN A 81 -7.47 -7.71 3.50
CA GLN A 81 -7.15 -7.42 4.89
C GLN A 81 -6.99 -5.88 5.07
N PRO A 82 -7.33 -5.31 6.23
CA PRO A 82 -7.26 -3.88 6.50
C PRO A 82 -5.90 -3.41 7.03
N SER A 83 -5.10 -4.31 7.58
CA SER A 83 -3.87 -3.96 8.28
C SER A 83 -2.67 -4.77 7.79
N LEU A 84 -1.48 -4.25 8.06
CA LEU A 84 -0.19 -4.87 7.80
C LEU A 84 0.68 -4.68 9.03
N GLY A 85 1.59 -5.61 9.27
CA GLY A 85 2.74 -5.32 10.12
C GLY A 85 3.73 -4.42 9.38
N TYR A 86 3.79 -3.12 9.71
CA TYR A 86 4.62 -2.16 8.98
C TYR A 86 6.10 -2.48 9.07
N ASP A 87 6.59 -2.94 10.22
CA ASP A 87 8.03 -3.18 10.40
C ASP A 87 8.55 -4.33 9.50
N GLN A 88 7.67 -5.27 9.09
CA GLN A 88 8.00 -6.26 8.07
C GLN A 88 8.25 -5.61 6.70
N ILE A 89 7.45 -4.60 6.34
CA ILE A 89 7.63 -3.83 5.10
C ILE A 89 8.83 -2.91 5.22
N PHE A 90 9.04 -2.27 6.37
CA PHE A 90 10.22 -1.44 6.63
C PHE A 90 11.50 -2.24 6.57
N TYR A 91 11.52 -3.50 7.03
CA TYR A 91 12.64 -4.40 6.78
C TYR A 91 12.95 -4.51 5.29
N LYS A 92 11.95 -4.86 4.47
CA LYS A 92 12.13 -5.02 3.02
C LYS A 92 12.61 -3.71 2.39
N LEU A 93 11.93 -2.60 2.64
CA LEU A 93 12.29 -1.29 2.07
C LEU A 93 13.66 -0.80 2.55
N GLY A 94 14.00 -1.02 3.82
CA GLY A 94 15.32 -0.72 4.36
C GLY A 94 16.42 -1.47 3.61
N ARG A 95 16.24 -2.78 3.43
CA ARG A 95 17.18 -3.62 2.68
C ARG A 95 17.24 -3.26 1.19
N TYR A 96 16.10 -2.99 0.55
CA TYR A 96 16.03 -2.60 -0.86
C TYR A 96 16.78 -1.29 -1.16
N SER A 97 16.76 -0.37 -0.19
CA SER A 97 17.45 0.92 -0.29
C SER A 97 18.93 0.89 0.14
N SER A 98 19.42 -0.26 0.60
CA SER A 98 20.78 -0.44 1.12
C SER A 98 21.69 -1.07 0.08
N THR A 99 23.01 -0.78 0.16
CA THR A 99 24.06 -1.41 -0.67
C THR A 99 24.60 -2.71 -0.06
N LYS A 100 24.14 -3.12 1.13
CA LYS A 100 24.74 -4.21 1.91
C LYS A 100 24.76 -5.56 1.18
N ASP A 101 23.81 -5.81 0.29
CA ASP A 101 23.79 -7.02 -0.53
C ASP A 101 24.85 -6.94 -1.64
N GLU A 102 24.92 -5.81 -2.35
CA GLU A 102 25.91 -5.53 -3.40
C GLU A 102 27.34 -5.49 -2.88
N ASP A 103 27.57 -4.88 -1.71
CA ASP A 103 28.87 -4.83 -1.01
C ASP A 103 29.39 -6.24 -0.69
N ARG A 104 28.49 -7.23 -0.64
CA ARG A 104 28.81 -8.65 -0.43
C ARG A 104 28.84 -9.47 -1.72
N GLY A 105 28.82 -8.80 -2.88
CA GLY A 105 28.85 -9.44 -4.20
C GLY A 105 27.56 -10.18 -4.56
N LYS A 106 26.43 -9.77 -3.99
CA LYS A 106 25.09 -10.30 -4.32
C LYS A 106 24.28 -9.25 -5.08
N PHE A 107 23.25 -9.69 -5.80
CA PHE A 107 22.22 -8.77 -6.26
C PHE A 107 21.43 -8.24 -5.06
N ASN A 108 20.90 -7.03 -5.19
CA ASN A 108 20.03 -6.47 -4.17
C ASN A 108 18.82 -7.39 -3.94
N LYS A 109 18.45 -7.62 -2.67
CA LYS A 109 17.39 -8.57 -2.31
C LYS A 109 16.04 -8.29 -2.98
N ARG A 110 15.78 -7.06 -3.42
CA ARG A 110 14.53 -6.71 -4.12
C ARG A 110 14.30 -7.54 -5.40
N PHE A 111 15.36 -7.90 -6.12
CA PHE A 111 15.24 -8.71 -7.33
C PHE A 111 14.95 -10.17 -7.00
N ASP A 112 15.58 -10.72 -5.97
CA ASP A 112 15.26 -12.08 -5.48
C ASP A 112 13.80 -12.14 -4.99
N ASP A 113 13.38 -11.18 -4.18
CA ASP A 113 12.00 -11.11 -3.67
C ASP A 113 10.99 -11.02 -4.83
N TRP A 114 11.30 -10.24 -5.88
CA TRP A 114 10.46 -10.17 -7.08
C TRP A 114 10.42 -11.51 -7.81
N CYS A 115 11.58 -12.13 -8.07
CA CYS A 115 11.66 -13.41 -8.77
C CYS A 115 10.90 -14.52 -8.02
N GLU A 116 11.02 -14.57 -6.69
CA GLU A 116 10.35 -15.55 -5.83
C GLU A 116 8.84 -15.34 -5.91
N THR A 117 8.40 -14.09 -5.74
CA THR A 117 6.99 -13.71 -5.83
C THR A 117 6.41 -14.00 -7.21
N ASN A 118 7.23 -13.90 -8.27
CA ASN A 118 6.85 -14.19 -9.65
C ASN A 118 6.89 -15.69 -10.01
N GLY A 119 7.25 -16.56 -9.06
CA GLY A 119 7.37 -18.01 -9.24
C GLY A 119 8.67 -18.48 -9.88
N GLN A 120 9.66 -17.59 -10.03
CA GLN A 120 10.87 -17.81 -10.81
C GLN A 120 12.16 -17.96 -9.98
N GLY A 121 12.05 -18.18 -8.67
CA GLY A 121 13.22 -18.40 -7.80
C GLY A 121 13.93 -17.10 -7.42
N GLU A 122 15.25 -17.05 -7.58
CA GLU A 122 16.08 -15.89 -7.21
C GLU A 122 16.55 -15.12 -8.45
N ALA A 123 17.16 -13.95 -8.30
CA ALA A 123 17.74 -13.22 -9.42
C ALA A 123 18.96 -13.95 -9.99
N ALA A 124 18.99 -14.16 -11.31
CA ALA A 124 20.10 -14.78 -12.03
C ALA A 124 21.03 -13.76 -12.68
N SER A 125 20.49 -12.66 -13.19
CA SER A 125 21.26 -11.52 -13.71
C SER A 125 20.51 -10.21 -13.48
N VAL A 126 21.23 -9.12 -13.26
CA VAL A 126 20.65 -7.79 -13.06
C VAL A 126 21.44 -6.77 -13.86
N ASP A 127 20.78 -6.08 -14.79
CA ASP A 127 21.42 -5.05 -15.61
C ASP A 127 21.74 -3.79 -14.79
N ALA A 128 22.70 -3.01 -15.29
CA ALA A 128 22.95 -1.69 -14.71
C ALA A 128 21.70 -0.79 -14.83
N GLY A 129 21.24 -0.26 -13.70
CA GLY A 129 20.03 0.56 -13.66
C GLY A 129 18.71 -0.23 -13.71
N ALA A 130 18.75 -1.54 -13.48
CA ALA A 130 17.55 -2.36 -13.38
C ALA A 130 16.59 -1.86 -12.28
N THR A 131 15.29 -2.00 -12.54
CA THR A 131 14.23 -1.53 -11.64
C THR A 131 13.10 -2.55 -11.52
N LEU A 132 12.40 -2.57 -10.38
CA LEU A 132 11.19 -3.40 -10.23
C LEU A 132 10.06 -2.97 -11.17
N ALA A 133 9.99 -1.69 -11.54
CA ALA A 133 9.03 -1.17 -12.52
C ALA A 133 9.31 -1.68 -13.95
N ASN A 134 10.51 -2.16 -14.24
CA ASN A 134 10.89 -2.74 -15.53
C ASN A 134 11.47 -4.16 -15.38
N PRO A 135 10.63 -5.20 -15.16
CA PRO A 135 11.13 -6.55 -14.95
C PRO A 135 11.95 -7.17 -16.08
N SER A 136 11.94 -6.58 -17.29
CA SER A 136 12.79 -7.07 -18.39
C SER A 136 14.27 -6.66 -18.25
N SER A 137 14.64 -5.84 -17.26
CA SER A 137 16.04 -5.45 -16.99
C SER A 137 16.80 -6.40 -16.07
N PHE A 138 16.21 -7.54 -15.72
CA PHE A 138 16.85 -8.60 -14.94
C PHE A 138 16.25 -9.95 -15.30
N THR A 139 16.93 -11.03 -14.94
CA THR A 139 16.44 -12.40 -15.15
C THR A 139 16.39 -13.16 -13.83
N CYS A 140 15.59 -14.21 -13.81
CA CYS A 140 15.41 -15.08 -12.64
C CYS A 140 16.00 -16.47 -12.91
N SER A 141 16.31 -17.22 -11.84
CA SER A 141 16.98 -18.51 -11.91
C SER A 141 16.10 -19.61 -12.52
N ILE A 142 14.78 -19.48 -12.45
CA ILE A 142 13.83 -20.38 -13.09
C ILE A 142 13.18 -19.68 -14.30
N PRO A 143 13.36 -20.18 -15.53
CA PRO A 143 12.71 -19.63 -16.72
C PRO A 143 11.18 -19.68 -16.61
N ALA A 144 10.51 -18.69 -17.19
CA ALA A 144 9.04 -18.69 -17.25
C ALA A 144 8.53 -19.93 -18.02
N GLY A 145 7.53 -20.62 -17.46
CA GLY A 145 7.04 -21.89 -17.97
C GLY A 145 7.82 -23.12 -17.48
N GLN A 146 8.83 -22.93 -16.63
CA GLN A 146 9.59 -24.00 -15.96
C GLN A 146 9.47 -23.92 -14.44
N GLU A 147 8.42 -23.27 -13.93
CA GLU A 147 8.14 -23.19 -12.50
C GLU A 147 8.03 -24.60 -11.89
N THR A 148 8.61 -24.78 -10.70
CA THR A 148 8.54 -26.04 -9.94
C THR A 148 7.33 -26.02 -9.02
N GLU A 149 6.95 -27.17 -8.46
CA GLU A 149 5.88 -27.23 -7.45
C GLU A 149 6.18 -26.29 -6.27
N ASP A 150 7.43 -26.29 -5.78
CA ASP A 150 7.87 -25.40 -4.71
C ASP A 150 7.80 -23.92 -5.12
N SER A 151 8.24 -23.57 -6.34
CA SER A 151 8.22 -22.17 -6.78
C SER A 151 6.81 -21.67 -7.06
N LEU A 152 5.90 -22.54 -7.53
CA LEU A 152 4.46 -22.28 -7.62
C LEU A 152 3.81 -22.16 -6.25
N GLY A 153 4.25 -22.95 -5.26
CA GLY A 153 3.78 -22.89 -3.87
C GLY A 153 4.17 -21.59 -3.16
N ALA A 154 5.30 -20.98 -3.53
CA ALA A 154 5.75 -19.70 -2.99
C ALA A 154 5.00 -18.48 -3.58
N MET A 155 4.39 -18.64 -4.76
CA MET A 155 3.69 -17.56 -5.47
C MET A 155 2.54 -16.98 -4.66
N LYS A 156 2.30 -15.69 -4.87
CA LYS A 156 1.19 -14.97 -4.24
C LYS A 156 -0.10 -15.20 -4.98
N THR A 157 -1.20 -15.24 -4.23
CA THR A 157 -2.47 -15.79 -4.70
C THR A 157 -3.57 -14.76 -4.79
N VAL A 158 -4.50 -15.00 -5.70
CA VAL A 158 -5.62 -14.11 -5.99
C VAL A 158 -6.89 -14.90 -6.30
N VAL A 159 -8.03 -14.34 -5.91
CA VAL A 159 -9.36 -14.81 -6.34
C VAL A 159 -9.93 -13.83 -7.35
N VAL A 160 -10.48 -14.37 -8.45
CA VAL A 160 -11.22 -13.57 -9.43
C VAL A 160 -12.66 -13.43 -8.93
N GLY A 161 -13.04 -12.22 -8.51
CA GLY A 161 -14.38 -11.90 -8.01
C GLY A 161 -15.32 -11.30 -9.08
N PRO A 162 -16.53 -10.88 -8.66
CA PRO A 162 -17.56 -10.34 -9.55
C PRO A 162 -17.04 -9.24 -10.47
N GLY A 163 -17.42 -9.31 -11.75
CA GLY A 163 -16.95 -8.36 -12.78
C GLY A 163 -15.47 -8.52 -13.17
N GLY A 164 -14.80 -9.61 -12.76
CA GLY A 164 -13.40 -9.87 -13.05
C GLY A 164 -12.42 -9.13 -12.15
N ALA A 165 -12.90 -8.59 -11.01
CA ALA A 165 -12.04 -7.91 -10.04
C ALA A 165 -11.09 -8.91 -9.34
N LEU A 166 -9.85 -8.50 -9.11
CA LEU A 166 -8.81 -9.36 -8.55
C LEU A 166 -8.63 -9.09 -7.06
N TYR A 167 -8.98 -10.06 -6.21
CA TYR A 167 -8.90 -9.96 -4.75
C TYR A 167 -7.69 -10.74 -4.24
N LEU A 168 -6.71 -10.02 -3.70
CA LEU A 168 -5.44 -10.59 -3.25
C LEU A 168 -5.66 -11.43 -1.98
N THR A 169 -5.37 -12.73 -2.02
CA THR A 169 -5.55 -13.64 -0.87
C THR A 169 -4.26 -13.90 -0.11
N ASP A 170 -3.10 -13.83 -0.77
CA ASP A 170 -1.78 -13.81 -0.12
C ASP A 170 -0.89 -12.74 -0.77
N GLY A 171 0.07 -12.21 -0.01
CA GLY A 171 1.13 -11.35 -0.54
C GLY A 171 1.00 -9.87 -0.24
N HIS A 172 0.06 -9.43 0.61
CA HIS A 172 -0.14 -8.00 0.90
C HIS A 172 1.13 -7.31 1.36
N HIS A 173 1.96 -7.94 2.20
CA HIS A 173 3.28 -7.41 2.59
C HIS A 173 4.26 -7.32 1.42
N SER A 174 4.49 -8.42 0.69
CA SER A 174 5.47 -8.44 -0.43
C SER A 174 5.09 -7.46 -1.54
N LEU A 175 3.82 -7.49 -1.98
CA LEU A 175 3.34 -6.64 -3.05
C LEU A 175 3.25 -5.18 -2.62
N THR A 176 2.92 -4.89 -1.35
CA THR A 176 3.05 -3.52 -0.83
C THR A 176 4.51 -3.07 -0.76
N SER A 177 5.46 -3.95 -0.42
CA SER A 177 6.89 -3.58 -0.50
C SER A 177 7.33 -3.24 -1.93
N PHE A 178 6.83 -3.91 -2.95
CA PHE A 178 7.11 -3.53 -4.35
C PHE A 178 6.39 -2.24 -4.75
N TRP A 179 5.20 -1.99 -4.21
CA TRP A 179 4.51 -0.72 -4.41
C TRP A 179 5.27 0.46 -3.81
N GLU A 180 5.82 0.29 -2.60
CA GLU A 180 6.51 1.33 -1.85
C GLU A 180 7.99 1.48 -2.22
N ALA A 181 8.57 0.52 -2.95
CA ALA A 181 9.94 0.59 -3.42
C ALA A 181 10.15 1.80 -4.33
N ALA A 182 11.29 2.49 -4.17
CA ALA A 182 11.60 3.71 -4.92
C ALA A 182 11.67 3.50 -6.44
N ASP A 183 12.00 2.28 -6.87
CA ASP A 183 12.09 1.82 -8.26
C ASP A 183 10.95 0.87 -8.66
N GLY A 184 9.89 0.79 -7.84
CA GLY A 184 8.68 0.02 -8.08
C GLY A 184 7.46 0.90 -8.35
N GLY A 185 6.33 0.59 -7.70
CA GLY A 185 5.10 1.39 -7.77
C GLY A 185 3.87 0.68 -8.35
N PRO A 186 2.75 1.41 -8.52
CA PRO A 186 1.46 0.83 -8.92
C PRO A 186 1.50 0.02 -10.23
N LYS A 187 2.43 0.35 -11.12
CA LYS A 187 2.56 -0.26 -12.45
C LYS A 187 3.58 -1.40 -12.51
N THR A 188 4.22 -1.75 -11.38
CA THR A 188 5.06 -2.95 -11.31
C THR A 188 4.25 -4.15 -11.74
N ARG A 189 4.80 -4.90 -12.71
CA ARG A 189 4.19 -6.13 -13.22
C ARG A 189 4.65 -7.32 -12.39
N ILE A 190 3.73 -8.25 -12.18
CA ILE A 190 3.98 -9.48 -11.45
C ILE A 190 2.96 -10.54 -11.89
N ARG A 191 3.35 -11.82 -11.84
CA ARG A 191 2.43 -12.94 -12.01
C ARG A 191 1.92 -13.43 -10.67
N LEU A 192 0.62 -13.69 -10.59
CA LEU A 192 -0.03 -14.28 -9.42
C LEU A 192 -0.73 -15.57 -9.82
N ARG A 193 -0.90 -16.48 -8.84
CA ARG A 193 -1.62 -17.73 -9.02
C ARG A 193 -3.09 -17.55 -8.65
N VAL A 194 -4.00 -17.93 -9.55
CA VAL A 194 -5.44 -17.91 -9.29
C VAL A 194 -5.82 -19.10 -8.42
N THR A 195 -6.49 -18.86 -7.29
CA THR A 195 -6.97 -19.93 -6.38
C THR A 195 -8.44 -20.24 -6.57
N ALA A 196 -9.23 -19.30 -7.10
CA ALA A 196 -10.61 -19.53 -7.51
C ALA A 196 -11.07 -18.47 -8.50
N ASN A 197 -11.98 -18.85 -9.40
CA ASN A 197 -12.76 -17.90 -10.19
C ASN A 197 -14.22 -17.92 -9.72
N LEU A 198 -14.59 -16.86 -9.01
CA LEU A 198 -15.91 -16.59 -8.44
C LEU A 198 -16.62 -15.45 -9.17
N SER A 199 -16.19 -15.12 -10.40
CA SER A 199 -16.69 -13.96 -11.13
C SER A 199 -18.17 -14.04 -11.53
N GLY A 200 -18.73 -15.26 -11.56
CA GLY A 200 -20.15 -15.50 -11.82
C GLY A 200 -21.07 -15.30 -10.61
N LEU A 201 -20.53 -15.08 -9.40
CA LEU A 201 -21.33 -14.85 -8.20
C LEU A 201 -21.87 -13.42 -8.14
N SER A 202 -22.97 -13.22 -7.41
CA SER A 202 -23.36 -11.88 -6.95
C SER A 202 -22.34 -11.36 -5.93
N THR A 203 -22.27 -10.04 -5.73
CA THR A 203 -21.37 -9.43 -4.74
C THR A 203 -21.57 -9.99 -3.32
N GLU A 204 -22.82 -10.24 -2.93
CA GLU A 204 -23.15 -10.81 -1.62
C GLU A 204 -22.66 -12.26 -1.51
N ALA A 205 -22.98 -13.11 -2.49
CA ALA A 205 -22.55 -14.51 -2.51
C ALA A 205 -21.02 -14.64 -2.58
N PHE A 206 -20.36 -13.74 -3.31
CA PHE A 206 -18.91 -13.66 -3.36
C PHE A 206 -18.31 -13.40 -1.98
N TRP A 207 -18.76 -12.37 -1.27
CA TRP A 207 -18.21 -12.05 0.05
C TRP A 207 -18.57 -13.08 1.10
N GLN A 208 -19.72 -13.75 0.99
CA GLN A 208 -20.03 -14.90 1.84
C GLN A 208 -19.02 -16.02 1.59
N ARG A 209 -18.77 -16.36 0.31
CA ARG A 209 -17.81 -17.40 -0.05
C ARG A 209 -16.38 -17.09 0.40
N MET A 210 -15.91 -15.85 0.23
CA MET A 210 -14.58 -15.42 0.71
C MET A 210 -14.43 -15.59 2.23
N LYS A 211 -15.51 -15.39 3.01
CA LYS A 211 -15.49 -15.62 4.47
C LYS A 211 -15.47 -17.10 4.81
N ASP A 212 -16.33 -17.88 4.17
CA ASP A 212 -16.45 -19.32 4.40
C ASP A 212 -15.14 -20.05 4.08
N ASP A 213 -14.43 -19.61 3.04
CA ASP A 213 -13.15 -20.15 2.61
C ASP A 213 -11.94 -19.56 3.37
N ASN A 214 -12.15 -18.68 4.36
CA ASN A 214 -11.10 -17.96 5.10
C ASN A 214 -10.12 -17.19 4.20
N GLN A 215 -10.61 -16.53 3.15
CA GLN A 215 -9.82 -15.75 2.19
C GLN A 215 -9.89 -14.24 2.42
N VAL A 216 -10.51 -13.81 3.52
CA VAL A 216 -10.63 -12.40 3.92
C VAL A 216 -10.46 -12.25 5.43
N TRP A 217 -9.65 -11.26 5.83
CA TRP A 217 -9.46 -10.89 7.22
C TRP A 217 -10.25 -9.62 7.53
N LEU A 218 -11.29 -9.74 8.35
CA LEU A 218 -12.22 -8.65 8.69
C LEU A 218 -12.06 -8.19 10.14
N LYS A 219 -10.81 -8.04 10.59
CA LYS A 219 -10.47 -7.41 11.87
C LYS A 219 -9.43 -6.31 11.67
N ASP A 220 -9.64 -5.16 12.30
CA ASP A 220 -8.72 -4.03 12.27
C ASP A 220 -7.42 -4.32 13.05
N GLU A 221 -6.50 -3.35 13.06
CA GLU A 221 -5.21 -3.42 13.76
C GLU A 221 -5.31 -3.54 15.29
N ASN A 222 -6.52 -3.38 15.85
CA ASN A 222 -6.83 -3.56 17.27
C ASN A 222 -7.65 -4.83 17.54
N GLY A 223 -7.88 -5.66 16.51
CA GLY A 223 -8.69 -6.88 16.61
C GLY A 223 -10.20 -6.66 16.57
N ARG A 224 -10.69 -5.44 16.30
CA ARG A 224 -12.13 -5.15 16.21
C ARG A 224 -12.67 -5.56 14.85
N ALA A 225 -13.89 -6.08 14.83
CA ALA A 225 -14.54 -6.48 13.58
C ALA A 225 -14.76 -5.28 12.64
N ILE A 226 -14.55 -5.50 11.35
CA ILE A 226 -14.87 -4.56 10.28
C ILE A 226 -15.80 -5.19 9.24
N THR A 227 -16.36 -4.36 8.38
CA THR A 227 -17.13 -4.78 7.20
C THR A 227 -16.25 -4.79 5.95
N VAL A 228 -16.70 -5.49 4.91
CA VAL A 228 -15.98 -5.57 3.62
C VAL A 228 -15.82 -4.19 2.96
N ASP A 229 -16.75 -3.25 3.22
CA ASP A 229 -16.69 -1.88 2.66
C ASP A 229 -15.60 -1.03 3.31
N GLN A 230 -15.06 -1.46 4.45
CA GLN A 230 -13.93 -0.82 5.14
C GLN A 230 -12.58 -1.36 4.70
N LEU A 231 -12.55 -2.39 3.83
CA LEU A 231 -11.29 -2.90 3.29
C LEU A 231 -10.61 -1.85 2.39
N PRO A 232 -9.27 -1.79 2.38
CA PRO A 232 -8.52 -0.96 1.47
C PRO A 232 -8.88 -1.30 0.01
N THR A 233 -9.03 -0.27 -0.83
CA THR A 233 -9.44 -0.46 -2.23
C THR A 233 -8.28 -0.76 -3.17
N ARG A 234 -7.04 -0.53 -2.71
CA ARG A 234 -5.77 -0.72 -3.42
C ARG A 234 -4.64 -0.98 -2.43
N LEU A 235 -3.51 -1.49 -2.92
CA LEU A 235 -2.27 -1.62 -2.17
C LEU A 235 -1.64 -0.26 -1.80
N GLY A 236 -0.58 -0.31 -1.00
CA GLY A 236 0.19 0.86 -0.56
C GLY A 236 0.06 1.08 0.94
N LEU A 237 1.18 1.35 1.61
CA LEU A 237 1.27 1.46 3.07
C LEU A 237 0.21 2.41 3.65
N SER A 238 -0.01 3.56 3.00
CA SER A 238 -0.96 4.58 3.47
C SER A 238 -2.44 4.17 3.37
N ARG A 239 -2.76 3.00 2.80
CA ARG A 239 -4.12 2.44 2.72
C ARG A 239 -4.38 1.37 3.77
N PHE A 240 -3.33 0.82 4.38
CA PHE A 240 -3.46 -0.14 5.48
C PHE A 240 -3.26 0.55 6.82
N HIS A 241 -3.67 -0.10 7.89
CA HIS A 241 -3.27 0.29 9.24
C HIS A 241 -2.08 -0.55 9.72
N ASP A 242 -1.29 0.00 10.63
CA ASP A 242 -0.17 -0.72 11.25
C ASP A 242 -0.65 -1.60 12.41
N ASP A 243 -0.61 -2.91 12.21
CA ASP A 243 -0.79 -3.87 13.29
C ASP A 243 0.57 -4.22 13.92
N ARG A 244 0.82 -3.64 15.10
CA ARG A 244 2.06 -3.83 15.87
C ARG A 244 2.32 -5.29 16.27
N TYR A 245 1.27 -6.07 16.55
CA TYR A 245 1.44 -7.49 16.86
C TYR A 245 1.71 -8.30 15.60
N ARG A 246 1.12 -7.92 14.46
CA ARG A 246 1.45 -8.53 13.17
C ARG A 246 2.90 -8.27 12.76
N SER A 247 3.45 -7.09 13.10
CA SER A 247 4.88 -6.79 12.95
C SER A 247 5.75 -7.66 13.87
N LEU A 248 5.38 -7.74 15.16
CA LEU A 248 6.10 -8.54 16.14
C LEU A 248 6.17 -10.02 15.75
N VAL A 249 5.02 -10.62 15.38
CA VAL A 249 4.91 -12.03 14.98
C VAL A 249 5.72 -12.35 13.72
N TYR A 250 5.94 -11.38 12.84
CA TYR A 250 6.85 -11.59 11.70
C TYR A 250 8.27 -11.89 12.18
N PHE A 251 8.75 -11.18 13.20
CA PHE A 251 10.10 -11.35 13.72
C PHE A 251 10.25 -12.55 14.67
N THR A 252 9.16 -13.15 15.15
CA THR A 252 9.22 -14.39 15.95
C THR A 252 9.20 -15.67 15.13
N ARG A 253 9.03 -15.58 13.80
CA ARG A 253 9.04 -16.76 12.91
C ARG A 253 10.42 -17.41 12.89
N GLY A 254 10.48 -18.74 12.97
CA GLY A 254 11.72 -19.51 13.11
C GLY A 254 12.32 -19.44 14.51
N ILE A 255 11.67 -18.74 15.45
CA ILE A 255 12.12 -18.55 16.84
C ILE A 255 11.09 -19.09 17.83
N GLY A 256 9.82 -18.69 17.72
CA GLY A 256 8.72 -19.16 18.56
C GLY A 256 7.70 -20.05 17.86
N TYR A 257 7.60 -19.92 16.53
CA TYR A 257 6.73 -20.73 15.67
C TYR A 257 7.32 -20.81 14.26
N ASP A 258 6.81 -21.71 13.43
CA ASP A 258 7.09 -21.76 12.00
C ASP A 258 5.80 -21.92 11.18
N GLN A 259 5.86 -21.60 9.89
CA GLN A 259 4.80 -21.92 8.94
C GLN A 259 5.01 -23.33 8.38
N ALA A 260 4.21 -24.29 8.83
CA ALA A 260 4.21 -25.65 8.29
C ALA A 260 3.22 -25.81 7.13
N ALA A 261 3.38 -26.88 6.33
CA ALA A 261 2.38 -27.25 5.34
C ALA A 261 1.00 -27.45 6.01
N GLY A 262 -0.05 -26.84 5.44
CA GLY A 262 -1.39 -26.87 6.03
C GLY A 262 -1.60 -25.91 7.21
N SER A 263 -0.69 -24.95 7.41
CA SER A 263 -0.87 -23.83 8.34
C SER A 263 -2.23 -23.15 8.14
N ALA A 264 -2.80 -22.65 9.23
CA ALA A 264 -4.03 -21.88 9.15
C ALA A 264 -3.87 -20.65 8.26
N GLU A 265 -4.90 -20.33 7.47
CA GLU A 265 -4.99 -19.03 6.82
C GLU A 265 -4.89 -17.92 7.86
N PHE A 266 -4.16 -16.85 7.52
CA PHE A 266 -3.86 -15.74 8.43
C PHE A 266 -3.11 -16.14 9.72
N LEU A 267 -2.30 -17.20 9.71
CA LEU A 267 -1.56 -17.70 10.88
C LEU A 267 -0.92 -16.60 11.74
N GLU A 268 -0.23 -15.64 11.13
CA GLU A 268 0.43 -14.55 11.87
C GLU A 268 -0.55 -13.60 12.55
N PHE A 269 -1.72 -13.36 11.95
CA PHE A 269 -2.76 -12.56 12.58
C PHE A 269 -3.46 -13.31 13.70
N LEU A 270 -3.59 -14.64 13.60
CA LEU A 270 -4.13 -15.48 14.65
C LEU A 270 -3.20 -15.47 15.87
N TRP A 271 -1.90 -15.67 15.67
CA TRP A 271 -0.90 -15.47 16.73
C TRP A 271 -0.90 -14.03 17.26
N GLY A 272 -0.98 -13.04 16.38
CA GLY A 272 -1.04 -11.63 16.77
C GLY A 272 -2.27 -11.30 17.62
N SER A 273 -3.41 -11.92 17.32
CA SER A 273 -4.64 -11.79 18.11
C SER A 273 -4.47 -12.42 19.50
N TRP A 274 -3.89 -13.62 19.57
CA TRP A 274 -3.62 -14.31 20.84
C TRP A 274 -2.66 -13.52 21.74
N LEU A 275 -1.60 -12.94 21.17
CA LEU A 275 -0.63 -12.11 21.90
C LEU A 275 -1.24 -10.79 22.39
N ARG A 276 -2.13 -10.18 21.60
CA ARG A 276 -2.77 -8.90 21.95
C ARG A 276 -3.53 -8.93 23.26
N ASP A 277 -4.13 -10.07 23.59
CA ASP A 277 -4.90 -10.24 24.82
C ASP A 277 -4.01 -10.49 26.06
N ARG A 278 -2.68 -10.62 25.86
CA ARG A 278 -1.75 -11.15 26.87
C ARG A 278 -0.56 -10.23 27.12
N ASP A 279 -0.03 -9.62 26.07
CA ASP A 279 1.22 -8.86 26.13
C ASP A 279 0.95 -7.37 25.92
N ASP A 280 1.35 -6.53 26.87
CA ASP A 280 1.31 -5.09 26.70
C ASP A 280 2.58 -4.59 25.98
N LEU A 281 2.48 -4.28 24.69
CA LEU A 281 3.61 -3.76 23.92
C LEU A 281 3.99 -2.31 24.28
N SER A 282 3.26 -1.64 25.18
CA SER A 282 3.63 -0.31 25.67
C SER A 282 4.80 -0.35 26.66
N GLN A 283 5.09 -1.51 27.25
CA GLN A 283 6.25 -1.70 28.13
C GLN A 283 7.60 -1.70 27.38
N TYR A 284 7.58 -1.83 26.05
CA TYR A 284 8.76 -1.83 25.20
C TYR A 284 8.85 -0.55 24.36
N ASP A 285 10.05 -0.03 24.19
CA ASP A 285 10.35 0.97 23.18
C ASP A 285 10.64 0.28 21.84
N LEU A 286 9.59 0.08 21.03
CA LEU A 286 9.73 -0.54 19.71
C LEU A 286 10.47 0.33 18.68
N THR A 287 11.01 1.49 19.06
CA THR A 287 11.92 2.29 18.21
C THR A 287 13.39 2.07 18.57
N SER A 288 13.67 1.46 19.72
CA SER A 288 15.01 1.06 20.14
C SER A 288 15.31 -0.37 19.70
N PHE A 289 16.49 -0.58 19.10
CA PHE A 289 16.93 -1.91 18.65
C PHE A 289 16.93 -2.92 19.79
N ASP A 290 17.54 -2.59 20.93
CA ASP A 290 17.67 -3.50 22.06
C ASP A 290 16.31 -3.79 22.72
N SER A 291 15.46 -2.77 22.86
CA SER A 291 14.15 -2.96 23.49
C SER A 291 13.19 -3.75 22.60
N TYR A 292 13.21 -3.54 21.27
CA TYR A 292 12.41 -4.34 20.35
C TYR A 292 12.94 -5.78 20.26
N LEU A 293 14.26 -5.97 20.22
CA LEU A 293 14.84 -7.32 20.25
C LEU A 293 14.45 -8.08 21.54
N ALA A 294 14.40 -7.39 22.69
CA ALA A 294 13.88 -7.95 23.93
C ALA A 294 12.39 -8.34 23.81
N ALA A 295 11.54 -7.48 23.23
CA ALA A 295 10.14 -7.81 22.97
C ALA A 295 9.99 -9.08 22.13
N ILE A 296 10.79 -9.20 21.05
CA ILE A 296 10.78 -10.39 20.18
C ILE A 296 11.24 -11.64 20.93
N ARG A 297 12.29 -11.54 21.74
CA ARG A 297 12.77 -12.63 22.59
C ARG A 297 11.70 -13.10 23.55
N ASP A 298 11.13 -12.19 24.31
CA ASP A 298 10.17 -12.50 25.38
C ASP A 298 8.89 -13.09 24.78
N THR A 299 8.40 -12.50 23.69
CA THR A 299 7.24 -13.00 22.93
C THR A 299 7.49 -14.39 22.36
N SER A 300 8.62 -14.61 21.67
CA SER A 300 8.91 -15.91 21.06
C SER A 300 9.12 -17.02 22.10
N LYS A 301 9.68 -16.69 23.29
CA LYS A 301 9.73 -17.62 24.43
C LYS A 301 8.32 -17.96 24.91
N ALA A 302 7.49 -16.94 25.14
CA ALA A 302 6.09 -17.15 25.52
C ALA A 302 5.31 -18.00 24.52
N MET A 303 5.53 -17.85 23.21
CA MET A 303 4.93 -18.71 22.19
C MET A 303 5.39 -20.16 22.34
N SER A 304 6.70 -20.40 22.51
CA SER A 304 7.27 -21.76 22.64
C SER A 304 6.85 -22.45 23.94
N ASP A 305 6.69 -21.69 25.03
CA ASP A 305 6.37 -22.20 26.37
C ASP A 305 4.89 -22.58 26.54
N VAL A 306 4.02 -22.18 25.61
CA VAL A 306 2.60 -22.57 25.64
C VAL A 306 2.49 -24.10 25.47
N PRO A 307 1.69 -24.79 26.31
CA PRO A 307 1.41 -26.21 26.11
C PRO A 307 0.87 -26.48 24.70
N GLY A 308 1.42 -27.47 24.01
CA GLY A 308 1.14 -27.72 22.59
C GLY A 308 -0.34 -27.96 22.25
N ASP A 309 -1.12 -28.46 23.21
CA ASP A 309 -2.56 -28.71 23.13
C ASP A 309 -3.44 -27.49 23.46
N THR A 310 -2.85 -26.37 23.85
CA THR A 310 -3.58 -25.12 24.12
C THR A 310 -4.20 -24.60 22.84
N VAL A 311 -5.51 -24.38 22.83
CA VAL A 311 -6.21 -23.76 21.70
C VAL A 311 -5.81 -22.29 21.59
N ILE A 312 -5.21 -21.91 20.46
CA ILE A 312 -4.78 -20.54 20.16
C ILE A 312 -5.90 -19.77 19.47
N ALA A 313 -6.47 -20.33 18.40
CA ALA A 313 -7.55 -19.68 17.65
C ALA A 313 -8.33 -20.68 16.79
N GLY A 314 -9.63 -20.44 16.61
CA GLY A 314 -10.46 -21.21 15.68
C GLY A 314 -10.51 -22.72 15.97
N GLY A 315 -10.35 -23.12 17.23
CA GLY A 315 -10.27 -24.52 17.64
C GLY A 315 -8.91 -25.19 17.39
N ARG A 316 -7.94 -24.50 16.79
CA ARG A 316 -6.60 -25.02 16.52
C ARG A 316 -5.67 -24.87 17.72
N THR A 317 -4.89 -25.91 18.00
CA THR A 317 -3.91 -25.93 19.09
C THR A 317 -2.63 -25.18 18.74
N ALA A 318 -1.78 -24.91 19.72
CA ALA A 318 -0.50 -24.25 19.51
C ALA A 318 0.41 -25.04 18.55
N ASP A 319 0.42 -26.38 18.66
CA ASP A 319 1.18 -27.24 17.76
C ASP A 319 0.60 -27.23 16.33
N GLU A 320 -0.72 -27.24 16.18
CA GLU A 320 -1.39 -27.07 14.87
C GLU A 320 -1.16 -25.68 14.25
N MET A 321 -0.80 -24.70 15.09
CA MET A 321 -0.44 -23.34 14.72
C MET A 321 1.08 -23.16 14.58
N GLY A 322 1.84 -24.26 14.51
CA GLY A 322 3.26 -24.27 14.18
C GLY A 322 4.18 -23.83 15.33
N ARG A 323 3.72 -23.85 16.58
CA ARG A 323 4.57 -23.58 17.76
C ARG A 323 5.85 -24.42 17.71
N LEU A 324 6.98 -23.80 18.01
CA LEU A 324 8.24 -24.52 18.18
C LEU A 324 8.32 -25.11 19.60
N ALA A 325 8.59 -26.42 19.69
CA ALA A 325 8.75 -27.11 20.96
C ALA A 325 9.98 -26.65 21.75
N GLU A 326 11.06 -26.30 21.05
CA GLU A 326 12.25 -25.69 21.61
C GLU A 326 12.40 -24.28 21.06
N TRP A 327 12.47 -23.30 21.95
CA TRP A 327 12.72 -21.90 21.57
C TRP A 327 13.96 -21.80 20.68
N ASN A 328 13.85 -21.05 19.58
CA ASN A 328 14.90 -20.84 18.59
C ASN A 328 15.46 -22.16 18.02
N ASN A 329 14.60 -23.18 17.86
CA ASN A 329 14.99 -24.53 17.39
C ASN A 329 16.16 -25.12 18.20
N GLY A 330 16.14 -24.90 19.53
CA GLY A 330 17.17 -25.36 20.46
C GLY A 330 18.52 -24.65 20.32
N LYS A 331 18.61 -23.56 19.53
CA LYS A 331 19.85 -22.78 19.38
C LYS A 331 19.97 -21.72 20.48
N SER A 332 21.20 -21.49 20.93
CA SER A 332 21.53 -20.39 21.85
C SER A 332 21.16 -19.02 21.28
N GLU A 333 20.94 -18.01 22.12
CA GLU A 333 20.53 -16.66 21.68
C GLU A 333 21.49 -16.01 20.67
N THR A 334 22.77 -16.36 20.66
CA THR A 334 23.76 -15.84 19.70
C THR A 334 23.82 -16.62 18.38
N LYS A 335 22.92 -17.59 18.17
CA LYS A 335 22.86 -18.47 17.00
C LYS A 335 21.40 -18.62 16.54
N GLY A 336 21.20 -19.31 15.41
CA GLY A 336 19.86 -19.53 14.85
C GLY A 336 19.22 -18.22 14.36
N GLU A 337 17.90 -18.25 14.16
CA GLU A 337 17.17 -17.10 13.63
C GLU A 337 17.21 -15.91 14.59
N PHE A 338 17.14 -16.15 15.91
CA PHE A 338 17.26 -15.06 16.88
C PHE A 338 18.66 -14.41 16.85
N GLY A 339 19.72 -15.20 16.70
CA GLY A 339 21.09 -14.70 16.55
C GLY A 339 21.28 -13.86 15.28
N ASP A 340 20.76 -14.33 14.14
CA ASP A 340 20.79 -13.60 12.88
C ASP A 340 19.99 -12.29 12.93
N LEU A 341 18.84 -12.30 13.62
CA LEU A 341 18.00 -11.13 13.84
C LEU A 341 18.68 -10.07 14.73
N SER A 342 19.51 -10.51 15.67
CA SER A 342 20.20 -9.67 16.67
C SER A 342 21.38 -8.88 16.11
N LEU A 343 21.72 -9.04 14.82
CA LEU A 343 22.85 -8.35 14.20
C LEU A 343 22.51 -6.88 13.88
N PRO A 344 23.29 -5.89 14.38
CA PRO A 344 23.01 -4.46 14.17
C PRO A 344 23.32 -4.01 12.74
N LEU A 345 22.89 -2.79 12.39
CA LEU A 345 23.09 -2.20 11.05
C LEU A 345 24.57 -2.03 10.67
N SER A 346 25.46 -1.88 11.65
CA SER A 346 26.90 -1.80 11.45
C SER A 346 27.52 -3.11 10.96
N ASN A 347 26.84 -4.24 11.14
CA ASN A 347 27.30 -5.53 10.63
C ASN A 347 27.34 -5.54 9.09
N ALA A 348 28.19 -6.38 8.50
CA ALA A 348 28.22 -6.60 7.06
C ALA A 348 26.92 -7.26 6.54
N LYS A 349 26.29 -8.11 7.36
CA LYS A 349 25.00 -8.75 7.11
C LYS A 349 24.05 -8.43 8.29
N PRO A 350 23.46 -7.23 8.35
CA PRO A 350 22.53 -6.87 9.42
C PRO A 350 21.30 -7.79 9.49
N GLY A 351 20.73 -7.92 10.69
CA GLY A 351 19.48 -8.63 10.90
C GLY A 351 18.29 -7.86 10.34
N LYS A 352 17.16 -8.56 10.16
CA LYS A 352 15.93 -7.97 9.60
C LYS A 352 15.44 -6.77 10.42
N LEU A 353 15.53 -6.85 11.75
CA LEU A 353 15.15 -5.79 12.68
C LEU A 353 15.97 -4.51 12.47
N ALA A 354 17.28 -4.64 12.20
CA ALA A 354 18.16 -3.49 12.00
C ALA A 354 17.75 -2.67 10.76
N PHE A 355 17.44 -3.34 9.65
CA PHE A 355 16.92 -2.68 8.45
C PHE A 355 15.55 -2.05 8.68
N ALA A 356 14.66 -2.72 9.42
CA ALA A 356 13.34 -2.19 9.74
C ALA A 356 13.42 -0.87 10.53
N LEU A 357 14.24 -0.84 11.59
CA LEU A 357 14.42 0.34 12.41
C LEU A 357 15.16 1.46 11.69
N ASP A 358 16.16 1.14 10.87
CA ASP A 358 16.83 2.12 10.02
C ASP A 358 15.82 2.82 9.07
N TYR A 359 14.98 2.05 8.38
CA TYR A 359 13.95 2.62 7.52
C TYR A 359 12.92 3.43 8.31
N ARG A 360 12.41 2.86 9.42
CA ARG A 360 11.43 3.51 10.29
C ARG A 360 11.92 4.84 10.85
N SER A 361 13.22 4.98 11.17
CA SER A 361 13.80 6.23 11.65
C SER A 361 13.67 7.40 10.67
N ARG A 362 13.48 7.10 9.38
CA ARG A 362 13.28 8.07 8.30
C ARG A 362 11.81 8.36 8.00
N VAL A 363 10.88 7.62 8.60
CA VAL A 363 9.44 7.82 8.42
C VAL A 363 8.97 8.95 9.34
N PRO A 364 8.45 10.07 8.81
CA PRO A 364 7.96 11.15 9.64
C PRO A 364 6.80 10.71 10.53
N LYS A 365 6.84 11.05 11.83
CA LYS A 365 5.70 10.82 12.72
C LYS A 365 4.54 11.72 12.31
N SER A 366 3.42 11.12 11.95
CA SER A 366 2.19 11.86 11.67
C SER A 366 1.55 12.40 12.94
N PRO A 367 0.85 13.56 12.88
CA PRO A 367 0.10 14.08 14.02
C PRO A 367 -1.12 13.22 14.35
N SER A 368 -1.49 13.16 15.63
CA SER A 368 -2.71 12.49 16.06
C SER A 368 -3.96 13.20 15.54
N CYS A 369 -4.94 12.42 15.10
CA CYS A 369 -6.21 12.91 14.60
C CYS A 369 -7.11 13.36 15.77
N THR A 370 -7.66 14.57 15.70
CA THR A 370 -8.76 15.00 16.59
C THR A 370 -10.13 14.71 15.98
N ARG A 371 -10.18 14.56 14.66
CA ARG A 371 -11.36 14.15 13.89
C ARG A 371 -10.91 13.23 12.76
N THR A 372 -11.55 12.08 12.61
CA THR A 372 -11.30 11.15 11.49
C THR A 372 -12.56 11.03 10.64
N ILE A 373 -12.39 11.09 9.33
CA ILE A 373 -13.43 10.86 8.33
C ILE A 373 -12.99 9.66 7.50
N THR A 374 -13.87 8.66 7.43
CA THR A 374 -13.70 7.45 6.62
C THR A 374 -14.89 7.28 5.68
N GLY A 375 -14.77 6.41 4.68
CA GLY A 375 -15.86 6.12 3.76
C GLY A 375 -16.29 7.33 2.92
N LYS A 376 -17.55 7.32 2.45
CA LYS A 376 -18.07 8.38 1.56
C LYS A 376 -18.43 9.64 2.33
N HIS A 377 -17.97 10.79 1.83
CA HIS A 377 -18.30 12.11 2.35
C HIS A 377 -18.59 13.08 1.19
N SER A 378 -19.81 13.61 1.10
CA SER A 378 -20.26 14.39 -0.07
C SER A 378 -20.45 15.88 0.22
N GLU A 379 -19.83 16.38 1.29
CA GLU A 379 -19.92 17.78 1.70
C GLU A 379 -18.55 18.46 1.65
N ALA A 380 -18.57 19.79 1.54
CA ALA A 380 -17.35 20.59 1.67
C ALA A 380 -16.82 20.50 3.10
N LEU A 381 -15.51 20.34 3.24
CA LEU A 381 -14.83 20.19 4.52
C LEU A 381 -14.08 21.46 4.89
N LEU A 382 -14.54 22.15 5.93
CA LEU A 382 -13.82 23.26 6.55
C LEU A 382 -13.14 22.78 7.83
N VAL A 383 -11.81 22.91 7.90
CA VAL A 383 -10.97 22.49 9.02
C VAL A 383 -10.40 23.75 9.68
N THR A 384 -10.98 24.13 10.83
CA THR A 384 -10.64 25.38 11.53
C THR A 384 -9.72 25.23 12.74
N SER A 385 -9.61 24.02 13.28
CA SER A 385 -8.78 23.71 14.45
C SER A 385 -8.48 22.22 14.53
N GLY A 386 -7.45 21.84 15.29
CA GLY A 386 -7.07 20.45 15.48
C GLY A 386 -6.54 19.79 14.20
N THR A 387 -6.50 18.46 14.19
CA THR A 387 -6.05 17.66 13.05
C THR A 387 -7.24 16.88 12.51
N THR A 388 -7.64 17.18 11.27
CA THR A 388 -8.62 16.34 10.55
C THR A 388 -7.89 15.32 9.69
N CYS A 389 -8.21 14.05 9.89
CA CYS A 389 -7.70 12.94 9.12
C CYS A 389 -8.76 12.44 8.15
N LEU A 390 -8.43 12.39 6.87
CA LEU A 390 -9.16 11.64 5.85
C LEU A 390 -8.45 10.30 5.71
N ASP A 391 -9.13 9.21 6.05
CA ASP A 391 -8.53 7.89 6.14
C ASP A 391 -9.36 6.89 5.35
N ASN A 392 -8.80 6.40 4.24
CA ASN A 392 -9.51 5.60 3.23
C ASN A 392 -10.89 6.20 2.86
N ALA A 393 -10.95 7.53 2.76
CA ALA A 393 -12.17 8.27 2.50
C ALA A 393 -12.38 8.56 1.00
N GLN A 394 -13.63 8.64 0.58
CA GLN A 394 -14.06 9.14 -0.73
C GLN A 394 -14.77 10.47 -0.51
N LEU A 395 -14.04 11.58 -0.66
CA LEU A 395 -14.56 12.93 -0.43
C LEU A 395 -14.94 13.58 -1.76
N SER A 396 -16.18 14.06 -1.88
CA SER A 396 -16.64 14.91 -2.98
C SER A 396 -17.06 16.27 -2.43
N GLY A 397 -16.21 17.27 -2.62
CA GLY A 397 -16.35 18.58 -1.99
C GLY A 397 -15.02 19.31 -1.89
N ALA A 398 -15.06 20.62 -1.72
CA ALA A 398 -13.85 21.41 -1.47
C ALA A 398 -13.35 21.17 -0.04
N VAL A 399 -12.03 21.07 0.15
CA VAL A 399 -11.38 21.02 1.46
C VAL A 399 -10.67 22.34 1.70
N GLN A 400 -11.01 23.02 2.79
CA GLN A 400 -10.36 24.26 3.24
C GLN A 400 -9.78 24.08 4.63
N VAL A 401 -8.49 24.35 4.79
CA VAL A 401 -7.77 24.25 6.07
C VAL A 401 -7.28 25.64 6.45
N THR A 402 -7.76 26.16 7.58
CA THR A 402 -7.40 27.49 8.05
C THR A 402 -6.16 27.47 8.95
N SER A 403 -5.69 28.68 9.22
CA SER A 403 -4.55 28.97 10.06
C SER A 403 -4.59 28.20 11.40
N GLY A 404 -3.58 27.38 11.67
CA GLY A 404 -3.43 26.64 12.94
C GLY A 404 -4.05 25.25 12.98
N ALA A 405 -4.86 24.90 11.98
CA ALA A 405 -5.39 23.55 11.83
C ALA A 405 -4.46 22.68 10.96
N SER A 406 -4.62 21.36 11.05
CA SER A 406 -3.81 20.38 10.31
C SER A 406 -4.70 19.43 9.52
N LEU A 407 -4.16 18.96 8.40
CA LEU A 407 -4.81 17.99 7.52
C LEU A 407 -3.88 16.81 7.28
N VAL A 408 -4.38 15.60 7.54
CA VAL A 408 -3.72 14.33 7.20
C VAL A 408 -4.64 13.59 6.24
N VAL A 409 -4.15 13.16 5.09
CA VAL A 409 -4.92 12.44 4.08
C VAL A 409 -4.16 11.16 3.75
N ARG A 410 -4.77 10.02 4.05
CA ARG A 410 -4.19 8.70 3.84
C ARG A 410 -5.12 7.84 3.02
N GLY A 411 -4.60 7.29 1.94
CA GLY A 411 -5.33 6.32 1.13
C GLY A 411 -6.65 6.83 0.53
N SER A 412 -6.86 8.15 0.49
CA SER A 412 -8.17 8.74 0.23
C SER A 412 -8.26 9.28 -1.19
N ASP A 413 -9.49 9.37 -1.70
CA ASP A 413 -9.78 9.95 -3.01
C ASP A 413 -10.62 11.21 -2.80
N ILE A 414 -10.09 12.36 -3.20
CA ILE A 414 -10.71 13.68 -3.07
C ILE A 414 -11.06 14.20 -4.46
N THR A 415 -12.35 14.44 -4.69
CA THR A 415 -12.86 15.14 -5.88
C THR A 415 -13.30 16.54 -5.46
N GLY A 416 -12.46 17.53 -5.72
CA GLY A 416 -12.65 18.91 -5.28
C GLY A 416 -11.31 19.64 -5.05
N ALA A 417 -11.37 20.96 -4.90
CA ALA A 417 -10.19 21.74 -4.59
C ALA A 417 -9.75 21.53 -3.12
N VAL A 418 -8.46 21.38 -2.88
CA VAL A 418 -7.85 21.32 -1.53
C VAL A 418 -7.02 22.59 -1.34
N GLN A 419 -7.40 23.42 -0.37
CA GLN A 419 -6.76 24.70 -0.09
C GLN A 419 -6.37 24.78 1.39
N THR A 420 -5.10 25.06 1.67
CA THR A 420 -4.60 25.24 3.03
C THR A 420 -3.87 26.58 3.13
N SER A 421 -4.20 27.39 4.14
CA SER A 421 -3.51 28.66 4.41
C SER A 421 -3.12 28.76 5.87
N GLY A 422 -1.82 28.80 6.16
CA GLY A 422 -1.32 28.88 7.54
C GLY A 422 -1.51 27.61 8.36
N ALA A 423 -1.69 26.45 7.72
CA ALA A 423 -1.90 25.17 8.41
C ALA A 423 -0.70 24.82 9.32
N GLY A 424 -0.92 24.02 10.37
CA GLY A 424 0.15 23.45 11.19
C GLY A 424 0.94 22.42 10.38
N THR A 425 0.34 21.25 10.18
CA THR A 425 0.88 20.17 9.34
C THR A 425 -0.07 19.84 8.19
N VAL A 426 0.49 19.57 7.00
CA VAL A 426 -0.24 19.01 5.86
C VAL A 426 0.45 17.73 5.41
N GLU A 427 -0.20 16.59 5.56
CA GLU A 427 0.28 15.28 5.12
C GLU A 427 -0.72 14.70 4.13
N ILE A 428 -0.29 14.33 2.92
CA ILE A 428 -1.11 13.65 1.92
C ILE A 428 -0.28 12.49 1.41
N CYS A 429 -0.73 11.25 1.60
CA CYS A 429 -0.03 10.03 1.20
C CYS A 429 -1.00 8.98 0.65
N GLY A 430 -0.61 8.27 -0.41
CA GLY A 430 -1.37 7.21 -1.08
C GLY A 430 -2.73 7.67 -1.63
N SER A 431 -2.89 8.97 -1.86
CA SER A 431 -4.18 9.62 -2.08
C SER A 431 -4.30 10.20 -3.48
N THR A 432 -5.54 10.24 -3.99
CA THR A 432 -5.87 10.88 -5.26
C THR A 432 -6.52 12.23 -4.98
N VAL A 433 -6.05 13.31 -5.60
CA VAL A 433 -6.76 14.60 -5.59
C VAL A 433 -7.08 14.99 -7.02
N THR A 434 -8.37 15.03 -7.34
CA THR A 434 -8.90 15.52 -8.60
C THR A 434 -9.47 16.92 -8.38
N GLY A 435 -8.68 17.93 -8.72
CA GLY A 435 -8.95 19.34 -8.43
C GLY A 435 -7.66 20.12 -8.18
N ALA A 436 -7.78 21.42 -7.94
CA ALA A 436 -6.63 22.26 -7.59
C ALA A 436 -6.15 21.95 -6.17
N LEU A 437 -4.84 21.75 -6.01
CA LEU A 437 -4.17 21.63 -4.70
C LEU A 437 -3.36 22.90 -4.44
N SER A 438 -3.71 23.66 -3.40
CA SER A 438 -2.99 24.86 -2.97
C SER A 438 -2.62 24.75 -1.49
N ILE A 439 -1.33 24.68 -1.21
CA ILE A 439 -0.77 24.64 0.15
C ILE A 439 0.10 25.88 0.34
N THR A 440 -0.31 26.79 1.20
CA THR A 440 0.39 28.06 1.45
C THR A 440 0.63 28.30 2.93
N GLY A 441 1.86 28.68 3.29
CA GLY A 441 2.15 29.18 4.64
C GLY A 441 2.14 28.12 5.75
N THR A 442 2.31 26.83 5.42
CA THR A 442 2.35 25.75 6.42
C THR A 442 3.48 25.99 7.43
N ARG A 443 3.15 25.94 8.73
CA ARG A 443 4.05 26.31 9.82
C ARG A 443 5.05 25.22 10.18
N ASP A 444 4.58 23.97 10.25
CA ASP A 444 5.39 22.88 10.79
C ASP A 444 5.98 22.03 9.66
N ARG A 445 5.13 21.30 8.92
CA ARG A 445 5.60 20.37 7.88
C ARG A 445 4.57 20.13 6.78
N VAL A 446 5.09 19.97 5.56
CA VAL A 446 4.35 19.41 4.41
C VAL A 446 4.98 18.07 4.01
N THR A 447 4.16 17.02 3.93
CA THR A 447 4.56 15.68 3.49
C THR A 447 3.66 15.25 2.33
N LEU A 448 4.23 15.15 1.13
CA LEU A 448 3.54 14.69 -0.10
C LEU A 448 4.25 13.49 -0.76
N SER A 449 5.42 13.11 -0.24
CA SER A 449 6.26 12.02 -0.73
C SER A 449 7.34 11.70 0.32
N GLY A 450 8.04 10.58 0.16
CA GLY A 450 9.15 10.15 1.02
C GLY A 450 8.87 8.86 1.80
N PRO A 451 9.79 8.44 2.68
CA PRO A 451 9.65 7.19 3.43
C PRO A 451 8.34 7.12 4.22
N GLY A 452 7.61 6.01 4.07
CA GLY A 452 6.30 5.79 4.68
C GLY A 452 5.14 6.59 4.09
N CYS A 453 5.40 7.44 3.08
CA CYS A 453 4.38 8.18 2.35
C CYS A 453 4.20 7.59 0.95
N THR A 454 3.21 6.70 0.82
CA THR A 454 2.82 6.10 -0.46
C THR A 454 2.61 7.19 -1.52
N ALA A 455 3.03 6.94 -2.76
CA ALA A 455 2.91 7.92 -3.85
C ALA A 455 1.46 8.40 -4.05
N ASN A 456 1.30 9.72 -4.26
CA ASN A 456 0.02 10.37 -4.52
C ASN A 456 -0.26 10.48 -6.02
N THR A 457 -1.52 10.70 -6.37
CA THR A 457 -1.95 11.07 -7.73
C THR A 457 -2.65 12.43 -7.69
N PHE A 458 -2.05 13.45 -8.32
CA PHE A 458 -2.65 14.78 -8.42
C PHE A 458 -3.13 15.03 -9.85
N THR A 459 -4.43 15.30 -10.01
CA THR A 459 -5.08 15.65 -11.28
C THR A 459 -5.62 17.06 -11.19
N GLY A 460 -4.78 18.04 -11.53
CA GLY A 460 -5.06 19.47 -11.43
C GLY A 460 -3.79 20.27 -11.12
N PRO A 461 -3.87 21.61 -11.06
CA PRO A 461 -2.73 22.44 -10.69
C PRO A 461 -2.33 22.20 -9.23
N VAL A 462 -1.03 22.05 -8.99
CA VAL A 462 -0.44 21.90 -7.65
C VAL A 462 0.43 23.12 -7.34
N LEU A 463 0.12 23.83 -6.26
CA LEU A 463 0.88 24.96 -5.75
C LEU A 463 1.26 24.71 -4.30
N VAL A 464 2.56 24.69 -4.00
CA VAL A 464 3.10 24.58 -2.64
C VAL A 464 4.08 25.72 -2.38
N THR A 465 3.73 26.66 -1.49
CA THR A 465 4.50 27.89 -1.23
C THR A 465 4.55 28.24 0.26
N GLY A 466 5.60 28.97 0.68
CA GLY A 466 5.71 29.49 2.06
C GLY A 466 5.74 28.41 3.15
N THR A 467 6.23 27.21 2.86
CA THR A 467 6.29 26.10 3.81
C THR A 467 7.54 26.20 4.69
N GLY A 468 7.39 26.10 6.00
CA GLY A 468 8.52 25.84 6.91
C GLY A 468 9.20 24.52 6.53
N THR A 469 10.50 24.57 6.18
CA THR A 469 11.47 23.47 6.06
C THR A 469 11.02 22.09 5.51
N GLY A 470 10.04 22.00 4.62
CA GLY A 470 9.62 20.75 3.98
C GLY A 470 10.34 20.49 2.65
N THR A 471 11.03 19.35 2.53
CA THR A 471 11.72 18.87 1.33
C THR A 471 10.78 18.81 0.11
N ARG A 472 11.07 19.64 -0.91
CA ARG A 472 10.49 19.50 -2.25
C ARG A 472 11.22 18.39 -2.99
N LYS A 473 10.60 17.22 -3.15
CA LYS A 473 10.85 16.38 -4.33
C LYS A 473 9.50 16.12 -4.98
N ALA A 474 9.30 16.83 -6.10
CA ALA A 474 8.21 16.62 -7.05
C ALA A 474 8.42 15.30 -7.78
#